data_AF-A0A383B0B2-F1
#
_entry.id   AF-A0A383B0B2-F1
#
_cell.length_a   1.000
_cell.length_b   1.000
_cell.length_c   1.000
_cell.angle_alpha   90.00
_cell.angle_beta   90.00
_cell.angle_gamma   90.00
#
_symmetry.space_group_name_H-M   'P 1'
#
loop_
_entity.id
_entity.type
_entity.pdbx_description
1 polymer ?
#
loop_
_entity_poly.entity_id
_entity_poly.type
_entity_poly.pdbx_seq_one_letter_code
_entity_poly.pdbx_strand_id
1 'polypeptide(L)' 'MVENSYWFKRDEFQSRLHRVQRALAEQRQDALLAFLPETVTWITGFF' A
#
# COMPACT_ATOMS: atom_id res chain seq x y z
N MET A 1 -3.28 24.14 -11.01
CA MET A 1 -2.75 22.77 -10.91
C MET A 1 -3.15 22.27 -9.54
N VAL A 2 -3.93 21.20 -9.43
CA VAL A 2 -4.24 20.61 -8.12
C VAL A 2 -2.95 19.97 -7.64
N GLU A 3 -2.34 20.55 -6.61
CA GLU A 3 -1.16 19.99 -5.96
C GLU A 3 -1.64 18.76 -5.20
N ASN A 4 -1.40 17.57 -5.75
CA ASN A 4 -1.77 16.33 -5.08
C ASN A 4 -0.87 16.18 -3.85
N SER A 5 -1.36 16.67 -2.72
CA SER A 5 -0.71 16.54 -1.42
C SER A 5 -0.88 15.10 -0.94
N TYR A 6 -0.08 14.20 -1.50
CA TYR A 6 -0.05 12.79 -1.11
C TYR A 6 0.54 12.69 0.30
N TRP A 7 -0.05 11.83 1.14
CA TRP A 7 0.40 11.60 2.52
C TRP A 7 1.85 11.10 2.62
N PHE A 8 2.38 10.54 1.54
CA PHE A 8 3.74 10.03 1.47
C PHE A 8 4.32 10.22 0.08
N LYS A 9 5.66 10.18 0.01
CA LYS A 9 6.40 10.17 -1.24
C LYS A 9 6.11 8.87 -2.00
N ARG A 10 6.20 8.94 -3.33
CA ARG A 10 6.05 7.78 -4.22
C ARG A 10 6.94 6.61 -3.81
N ASP A 11 8.19 6.87 -3.46
CA ASP A 11 9.16 5.84 -3.09
C ASP A 11 8.76 5.10 -1.81
N GLU A 12 8.14 5.82 -0.87
CA GLU A 12 7.63 5.23 0.36
C GLU A 12 6.44 4.32 0.09
N PHE A 13 5.49 4.76 -0.74
CA PHE A 13 4.38 3.92 -1.21
C PHE A 13 4.89 2.63 -1.87
N GLN A 14 5.86 2.75 -2.79
CA GLN A 14 6.45 1.59 -3.48
C GLN A 14 7.12 0.62 -2.50
N SER A 15 7.89 1.14 -1.53
CA SER A 15 8.53 0.32 -0.50
C SER A 15 7.52 -0.48 0.33
N ARG A 16 6.41 0.16 0.75
CA ARG A 16 5.32 -0.50 1.46
C ARG A 16 4.62 -1.55 0.61
N LEU A 17 4.34 -1.23 -0.66
CA LEU A 17 3.71 -2.16 -1.59
C LEU A 17 4.57 -3.40 -1.84
N HIS A 18 5.87 -3.22 -2.09
CA HIS A 18 6.81 -4.33 -2.27
C HIS A 18 6.91 -5.21 -1.03
N ARG A 19 6.84 -4.62 0.17
CA ARG A 19 6.79 -5.40 1.42
C ARG A 19 5.58 -6.32 1.47
N VAL A 20 4.40 -5.84 1.09
CA VAL A 20 3.17 -6.65 1.06
C VAL A 20 3.26 -7.74 -0.01
N GLN A 21 3.67 -7.39 -1.23
CA GLN A 21 3.81 -8.34 -2.33
C GLN A 21 4.80 -9.47 -2.01
N ARG A 22 5.90 -9.14 -1.33
CA ARG A 22 6.87 -10.15 -0.88
C ARG A 22 6.25 -11.12 0.13
N ALA A 23 5.49 -10.61 1.09
CA ALA A 23 4.81 -11.46 2.06
C ALA A 23 3.77 -12.39 1.39
N LEU A 24 3.04 -11.89 0.38
CA LEU A 24 2.13 -12.70 -0.43
C LEU A 24 2.86 -13.82 -1.18
N ALA A 25 3.99 -13.51 -1.81
CA ALA A 25 4.82 -14.49 -2.51
C ALA A 25 5.38 -15.56 -1.55
N GLU A 26 5.88 -15.16 -0.37
CA GLU A 26 6.38 -16.08 0.66
C GLU A 26 5.27 -17.04 1.17
N GLN A 27 4.02 -16.58 1.20
CA GLN A 27 2.86 -17.37 1.64
C GLN A 27 2.11 -18.08 0.51
N ARG A 28 2.57 -17.95 -0.74
CA ARG A 28 1.88 -18.47 -1.94
C ARG A 28 0.43 -17.98 -2.05
N GLN A 29 0.21 -16.70 -1.77
CA GLN A 29 -1.07 -16.04 -1.92
C GLN A 29 -1.04 -15.15 -3.18
N ASP A 30 -2.08 -15.26 -4.01
CA ASP A 30 -2.15 -14.49 -5.25
C ASP A 30 -2.74 -13.08 -5.05
N ALA A 31 -3.48 -12.86 -3.95
CA ALA A 31 -4.16 -11.60 -3.69
C ALA A 31 -4.33 -11.30 -2.19
N LEU A 32 -4.40 -10.01 -1.87
CA LEU A 32 -4.79 -9.48 -0.56
C LEU A 32 -6.07 -8.66 -0.70
N LEU A 33 -7.09 -9.00 0.09
CA LEU A 33 -8.28 -8.16 0.27
C LEU A 33 -8.13 -7.37 1.57
N ALA A 34 -7.80 -6.08 1.46
CA ALA A 34 -7.72 -5.16 2.59
C ALA A 34 -9.03 -4.40 2.76
N PHE A 35 -9.63 -4.46 3.95
CA PHE A 35 -10.89 -3.78 4.27
C PHE A 35 -10.85 -2.97 5.58
N LEU A 36 -9.83 -3.19 6.42
CA LEU A 36 -9.62 -2.37 7.61
C LEU A 36 -9.10 -0.99 7.19
N PRO A 37 -9.72 0.12 7.65
CA PRO A 37 -9.33 1.48 7.26
C PRO A 37 -7.84 1.76 7.44
N GLU A 38 -7.24 1.26 8.52
CA GLU A 38 -5.82 1.43 8.84
C GLU A 38 -4.94 0.72 7.81
N THR A 39 -5.32 -0.49 7.40
CA THR A 39 -4.58 -1.26 6.38
C THR A 39 -4.70 -0.60 5.02
N VAL A 40 -5.90 -0.15 4.64
CA VAL A 40 -6.12 0.56 3.37
C VAL A 40 -5.30 1.84 3.35
N THR A 41 -5.42 2.68 4.38
CA THR A 41 -4.67 3.94 4.51
C THR A 41 -3.17 3.71 4.47
N TRP A 42 -2.66 2.69 5.18
CA TRP A 42 -1.23 2.43 5.23
C TRP A 42 -0.66 1.98 3.88
N ILE A 43 -1.39 1.11 3.16
CA ILE A 43 -0.95 0.59 1.85
C ILE A 43 -1.09 1.64 0.76
N THR A 44 -2.22 2.34 0.69
CA THR A 44 -2.58 3.17 -0.47
C THR A 44 -2.44 4.67 -0.24
N GLY A 45 -2.46 5.11 1.02
CA GLY A 45 -2.59 6.54 1.36
C GLY A 45 -3.97 7.13 1.08
N PHE A 46 -4.94 6.27 0.79
CA PHE A 46 -6.32 6.65 0.61
C PHE A 46 -7.02 6.73 1.97
N PHE A 47 -7.66 7.87 2.23
CA PHE A 47 -8.53 8.14 3.38
C PHE A 47 -9.82 8.80 2.88
#